data_AF-A0A6A0HTN6-F1
#
_entry.id   AF-A0A6A0HTN6-F1
#
_cell.length_a   1.000
_cell.length_b   1.000
_cell.length_c   1.000
_cell.angle_alpha   90.00
_cell.angle_beta   90.00
_cell.angle_gamma   90.00
#
_symmetry.space_group_name_H-M   'P 1'
#
loop_
_entity.id
_entity.type
_entity.pdbx_description
1 polymer ?
#
loop_
_entity_poly.entity_id
_entity_poly.type
_entity_poly.pdbx_seq_one_letter_code
_entity_poly.pdbx_strand_id
1 'polypeptide(L)' 'MHHHVYVSPATQPAKLEYVTPTGLIACVWDLRVICFERQAWLETVLVNPAGPNLQQYLERRLHEDA' A
#
# COMPACT_ATOMS: atom_id res chain seq x y z
N MET A 1 3.01 2.01 -11.75
CA MET A 1 3.38 2.25 -10.34
C MET A 1 4.81 2.78 -10.34
N HIS A 2 5.00 4.06 -10.03
CA HIS A 2 6.33 4.65 -9.86
C HIS A 2 6.74 4.40 -8.41
N HIS A 3 7.38 3.26 -8.13
CA HIS A 3 7.73 2.83 -6.79
C HIS A 3 9.25 2.84 -6.63
N HIS A 4 9.74 3.57 -5.63
CA HIS A 4 11.17 3.72 -5.32
C HIS A 4 11.39 3.46 -3.83
N VAL A 5 12.29 2.52 -3.52
CA VAL A 5 12.64 2.14 -2.16
C VAL A 5 14.04 2.64 -1.81
N TYR A 6 14.13 3.27 -0.65
CA TYR A 6 15.37 3.66 -0.02
C TYR A 6 15.44 3.04 1.38
N VAL A 7 16.62 2.58 1.78
CA VAL A 7 16.85 2.00 3.11
C VAL A 7 17.94 2.80 3.81
N SER A 8 17.78 3.01 5.11
CA SER A 8 18.84 3.57 5.96
C SER A 8 19.44 2.50 6.86
N PRO A 9 20.77 2.27 6.83
CA PRO A 9 21.43 1.41 7.80
C PRO A 9 21.25 1.95 9.22
N ALA A 10 21.06 1.07 10.20
CA ALA A 10 20.86 1.46 11.60
C ALA A 10 22.06 2.22 12.19
N THR A 11 23.28 1.93 11.72
CA THR A 11 24.51 2.60 12.14
C THR A 11 24.70 3.98 11.50
N GLN A 12 23.96 4.29 10.42
CA GLN A 12 24.05 5.55 9.68
C GLN A 12 22.64 6.05 9.27
N PRO A 13 21.80 6.52 10.21
CA PRO A 13 20.39 6.86 9.96
C PRO A 13 20.11 7.96 8.92
N ALA A 14 21.12 8.78 8.61
CA ALA A 14 21.02 9.84 7.61
C ALA A 14 21.34 9.35 6.18
N LYS A 15 21.87 8.13 6.03
CA LYS A 15 22.31 7.59 4.74
C LYS A 15 21.18 6.80 4.10
N LEU A 16 20.52 7.41 3.11
CA LEU A 16 19.50 6.73 2.30
C LEU A 16 20.15 6.03 1.12
N GLU A 17 20.07 4.69 1.08
CA GLU A 17 20.59 3.87 0.00
C GLU A 17 19.45 3.45 -0.92
N TYR A 18 19.62 3.66 -2.23
CA TYR A 18 18.62 3.28 -3.22
C TYR A 18 18.66 1.77 -3.48
N VAL A 19 17.57 1.06 -3.14
CA VAL A 19 17.53 -0.41 -3.19
C VAL A 19 16.45 -0.97 -4.11
N THR A 20 15.67 -0.13 -4.80
CA THR A 20 14.65 -0.56 -5.78
C THR A 20 15.14 -1.65 -6.76
N PRO A 21 16.37 -1.59 -7.32
CA PRO A 21 16.85 -2.62 -8.25
C PRO A 21 17.07 -4.00 -7.61
N THR A 22 17.06 -4.10 -6.28
CA THR A 22 17.30 -5.36 -5.56
C THR A 22 16.06 -6.26 -5.48
N GLY A 23 14.90 -5.78 -5.95
CA GLY A 23 13.62 -6.49 -5.83
C GLY A 23 12.94 -6.33 -4.46
N LEU A 24 13.50 -5.51 -3.57
CA LEU A 24 12.80 -5.07 -2.36
C LEU A 24 11.64 -4.15 -2.76
N ILE A 25 10.42 -4.54 -2.38
CA ILE A 25 9.17 -3.92 -2.88
C ILE A 25 8.32 -3.30 -1.76
N ALA A 26 8.33 -3.84 -0.54
CA ALA A 26 7.38 -3.40 0.48
C ALA A 26 7.85 -3.83 1.88
N CYS A 27 7.69 -2.95 2.86
CA CYS A 27 7.69 -3.37 4.26
C CYS A 27 6.33 -3.97 4.64
N VAL A 28 6.23 -4.56 5.83
CA VAL A 28 4.97 -5.15 6.32
C VAL A 28 3.82 -4.14 6.38
N TRP A 29 4.12 -2.86 6.61
CA TRP A 29 3.13 -1.78 6.62
C TRP A 29 2.63 -1.46 5.20
N ASP A 30 3.52 -1.42 4.21
CA ASP A 30 3.13 -1.27 2.80
C ASP A 30 2.22 -2.44 2.38
N LEU A 31 2.57 -3.67 2.77
CA LEU A 31 1.74 -4.86 2.50
C LEU A 31 0.35 -4.74 3.13
N ARG A 32 0.24 -4.18 4.34
CA ARG A 32 -1.04 -3.96 5.03
C ARG A 32 -1.93 -2.98 4.25
N VAL A 33 -1.37 -1.88 3.74
CA VAL A 33 -2.07 -0.90 2.91
C VAL A 33 -2.50 -1.52 1.58
N ILE A 34 -1.60 -2.24 0.89
CA ILE A 34 -1.91 -2.93 -0.37
C ILE A 34 -3.06 -3.93 -0.18
N CYS A 35 -3.07 -4.65 0.95
CA CYS A 35 -4.15 -5.59 1.25
C CYS A 35 -5.48 -4.90 1.51
N PHE A 36 -5.48 -3.77 2.21
CA PHE A 36 -6.66 -2.94 2.39
C PHE A 36 -7.22 -2.46 1.05
N GLU A 37 -6.36 -1.87 0.20
CA GLU A 37 -6.76 -1.35 -1.12
C GLU A 37 -7.34 -2.44 -2.02
N ARG A 38 -6.68 -3.60 -2.08
CA ARG A 38 -7.18 -4.75 -2.83
C ARG A 38 -8.57 -5.17 -2.35
N GLN A 39 -8.76 -5.29 -1.04
CA GLN A 39 -10.02 -5.73 -0.46
C GLN A 39 -11.13 -4.70 -0.71
N ALA A 40 -10.85 -3.42 -0.51
CA ALA A 40 -11.78 -2.33 -0.78
C ALA A 40 -12.22 -2.32 -2.25
N TRP A 41 -11.28 -2.48 -3.18
CA TRP A 41 -11.58 -2.55 -4.61
C TRP A 41 -12.45 -3.75 -4.98
N LEU A 42 -12.13 -4.93 -4.44
CA LEU A 42 -12.93 -6.13 -4.66
C LEU A 42 -14.38 -5.89 -4.22
N GLU A 43 -14.57 -5.51 -2.95
CA GLU A 43 -15.89 -5.37 -2.32
C GLU A 43 -16.78 -4.34 -3.01
N THR A 44 -16.20 -3.20 -3.41
CA THR A 44 -16.97 -2.05 -3.88
C THR A 44 -17.10 -1.99 -5.40
N VAL A 45 -16.14 -2.55 -6.14
CA VAL A 45 -16.07 -2.46 -7.60
C VAL A 45 -16.30 -3.80 -8.28
N LEU A 46 -15.54 -4.84 -7.95
CA LEU A 46 -15.52 -6.09 -8.74
C LEU A 46 -16.58 -7.10 -8.33
N VAL A 47 -16.89 -7.22 -7.04
CA VAL A 47 -17.84 -8.22 -6.51
C VAL A 47 -19.10 -7.60 -5.90
N ASN A 48 -19.33 -6.31 -6.11
CA ASN A 48 -20.52 -5.62 -5.63
C ASN A 48 -21.76 -6.07 -6.45
N PRO A 49 -22.76 -6.73 -5.83
CA PRO A 49 -23.95 -7.21 -6.55
C PRO A 49 -24.83 -6.08 -7.11
N ALA A 50 -24.71 -4.86 -6.60
CA ALA A 50 -25.39 -3.68 -7.14
C ALA A 50 -24.64 -3.06 -8.34
N GLY A 51 -23.51 -3.64 -8.74
CA GLY A 51 -22.62 -3.12 -9.78
C GLY A 51 -21.47 -2.28 -9.22
N PRO A 52 -20.48 -1.92 -10.06
CA PRO A 52 -19.28 -1.20 -9.61
C PRO A 52 -19.59 0.16 -8.97
N ASN A 53 -19.05 0.42 -7.77
CA ASN A 53 -19.22 1.68 -7.04
C ASN A 53 -17.87 2.29 -6.64
N LEU A 54 -17.36 3.21 -7.48
CA LEU A 54 -16.08 3.89 -7.25
C LEU A 54 -16.13 4.89 -6.09
N GLN A 55 -17.25 5.55 -5.88
CA GLN A 55 -17.37 6.52 -4.80
C GLN A 55 -17.21 5.82 -3.44
N GLN A 56 -17.84 4.65 -3.29
CA GLN A 56 -17.71 3.84 -2.09
C GLN A 56 -16.27 3.37 -1.87
N TYR A 57 -15.55 2.98 -2.92
CA TYR A 57 -14.11 2.68 -2.83
C TYR A 57 -13.31 3.88 -2.27
N LEU A 58 -13.50 5.06 -2.86
CA LEU A 58 -12.80 6.29 -2.49
C LEU A 58 -13.13 6.80 -1.08
N GLU A 59 -14.26 6.36 -0.51
CA GLU A 59 -14.67 6.66 0.86
C GLU A 59 -14.08 5.70 1.90
N ARG A 60 -13.53 4.55 1.48
CA ARG A 60 -12.90 3.61 2.43
C ARG A 60 -11.69 4.27 3.09
N ARG A 61 -11.48 3.98 4.36
CA ARG A 61 -10.33 4.45 5.14
C ARG A 61 -9.73 3.29 5.92
N LEU A 62 -8.40 3.28 5.99
CA LEU A 62 -7.64 2.42 6.90
C LEU A 62 -7.32 3.24 8.15
N HIS A 63 -8.07 3.03 9.22
CA HIS A 63 -7.82 3.64 10.53
C HIS A 63 -7.30 2.56 11.47
N GLU A 64 -5.99 2.35 11.45
CA GLU A 64 -5.27 1.49 12.40
C GLU A 64 -4.32 2.41 13.18
N ASP A 65 -4.01 2.07 14.44
CA ASP A 65 -3.26 2.87 15.43
C ASP A 65 -4.07 3.88 16.29
N ALA A 66 -5.39 3.66 16.46
CA ALA A 66 -6.20 4.35 17.47
C ALA A 66 -6.15 3.68 18.85
#